data_AF-A0A158RCG3-F1
#
_entry.id   AF-A0A158RCG3-F1
#
_cell.length_a   1.000
_cell.length_b   1.000
_cell.length_c   1.000
_cell.angle_alpha   90.00
_cell.angle_beta   90.00
_cell.angle_gamma   90.00
#
_symmetry.space_group_name_H-M   'P 1'
#
loop_
_entity.id
_entity.type
_entity.pdbx_description
1 polymer ?
#
loop_
_entity_poly.entity_id
_entity_poly.type
_entity_poly.pdbx_seq_one_letter_code
_entity_poly.pdbx_strand_id
1 'polypeptide(L)'
;MLFPEVDQLLHLQFVYIKPDASSFGHHSKPIVLPHPLHEKGNTTVCLIMRDLDHPLKGKCDHDVDKEAREWVDKLETEYGLTKEHFNKVLTKRQLERVYHSYQERRQLASAYDIFLVDSIVEKSVLRFCGKDFHKAKKVPMRFVVGRHRSLNHQINRSYYTVMFPFSPCLLRVMFHCFLILIFRSLRIGNLSNPMEHLVENVHVAVESVFKYCPGGFINIQSISLQMVTGGSSLPLYISVDEMAIVGELSTLPEGMEVMVHKDGEVKVLSTKSKYIFFPIKKLFKRLLNKDFLMW
;
A
#
# COMPACT_ATOMS: atom_id res chain seq x y z
N MET A 1 -2.85 2.50 29.70
CA MET A 1 -2.87 2.22 28.24
C MET A 1 -4.21 2.70 27.73
N LEU A 2 -4.24 3.71 26.85
CA LEU A 2 -5.44 4.54 26.63
C LEU A 2 -6.20 4.27 25.32
N PHE A 3 -5.76 3.35 24.44
CA PHE A 3 -6.51 2.99 23.21
C PHE A 3 -6.24 1.54 22.75
N PRO A 4 -7.00 0.53 23.22
CA PRO A 4 -6.78 -0.87 22.87
C PRO A 4 -7.07 -1.21 21.39
N GLU A 5 -7.82 -0.38 20.67
CA GLU A 5 -8.21 -0.65 19.27
C GLU A 5 -7.07 -0.44 18.27
N VAL A 6 -6.17 0.52 18.53
CA VAL A 6 -4.98 0.76 17.69
C VAL A 6 -3.99 -0.40 17.82
N ASP A 7 -4.05 -1.10 18.95
CA ASP A 7 -3.06 -2.11 19.30
C ASP A 7 -3.22 -3.43 18.55
N GLN A 8 -4.37 -3.61 17.87
CA GLN A 8 -4.75 -4.85 17.21
C GLN A 8 -4.68 -4.80 15.67
N LEU A 9 -4.18 -3.70 15.10
CA LEU A 9 -4.13 -3.55 13.64
C LEU A 9 -2.99 -4.38 13.02
N LEU A 10 -3.33 -5.17 12.00
CA LEU A 10 -2.39 -6.02 11.26
C LEU A 10 -1.92 -5.35 9.97
N HIS A 11 -0.61 -5.41 9.73
CA HIS A 11 0.00 -5.07 8.44
C HIS A 11 0.84 -6.21 7.88
N LEU A 12 0.80 -6.41 6.56
CA LEU A 12 1.80 -7.18 5.83
C LEU A 12 2.97 -6.28 5.46
N GLN A 13 4.18 -6.75 5.75
CA GLN A 13 5.41 -6.15 5.30
C GLN A 13 6.00 -6.97 4.15
N PHE A 14 6.18 -6.32 3.01
CA PHE A 14 6.86 -6.84 1.83
C PHE A 14 8.26 -6.25 1.79
N VAL A 15 9.25 -7.09 1.51
CA VAL A 15 10.63 -6.70 1.28
C VAL A 15 11.01 -7.00 -0.16
N TYR A 16 11.47 -5.98 -0.87
CA TYR A 16 11.91 -6.08 -2.25
C TYR A 16 13.43 -5.96 -2.36
N ILE A 17 14.00 -6.69 -3.31
CA ILE A 17 15.43 -6.69 -3.61
C ILE A 17 15.81 -5.48 -4.47
N LYS A 18 14.98 -5.15 -5.46
CA LYS A 18 15.21 -4.05 -6.41
C LYS A 18 14.09 -3.02 -6.33
N PRO A 19 14.43 -1.71 -6.28
CA PRO A 19 13.43 -0.66 -6.40
C PRO A 19 12.72 -0.73 -7.74
N ASP A 20 11.51 -0.18 -7.75
CA ASP A 20 10.91 0.19 -9.02
C ASP A 20 11.69 1.35 -9.64
N ALA A 21 12.22 1.12 -10.83
CA ALA A 21 12.89 2.14 -11.64
C ALA A 21 11.89 2.95 -12.49
N SER A 22 10.61 2.57 -12.53
CA SER A 22 9.62 3.28 -13.32
C SER A 22 9.27 4.63 -12.68
N SER A 23 9.81 5.71 -13.27
CA SER A 23 9.52 7.10 -12.88
C SER A 23 8.14 7.58 -13.35
N PHE A 24 7.43 6.77 -14.15
CA PHE A 24 6.21 7.13 -14.88
C PHE A 24 4.96 6.40 -14.35
N GLY A 25 4.72 6.44 -13.05
CA GLY A 25 3.54 5.83 -12.43
C GLY A 25 2.95 6.64 -11.28
N HIS A 26 1.68 6.38 -10.94
CA HIS A 26 1.07 6.89 -9.71
C HIS A 26 1.90 6.45 -8.50
N HIS A 27 2.18 7.38 -7.58
CA HIS A 27 3.03 7.13 -6.40
C HIS A 27 2.45 6.06 -5.45
N SER A 28 1.16 5.79 -5.55
CA SER A 28 0.46 4.74 -4.83
C SER A 28 -0.56 4.07 -5.73
N LYS A 29 -0.77 2.76 -5.56
CA LYS A 29 -1.74 1.97 -6.31
C LYS A 29 -2.82 1.47 -5.37
N PRO A 30 -4.12 1.64 -5.70
CA PRO A 30 -5.21 1.09 -4.90
C PRO A 30 -5.31 -0.44 -5.09
N ILE A 31 -5.44 -1.15 -3.98
CA ILE A 31 -5.78 -2.58 -3.91
C ILE A 31 -7.17 -2.67 -3.28
N VAL A 32 -8.14 -3.25 -3.99
CA VAL A 32 -9.48 -3.47 -3.44
C VAL A 32 -9.50 -4.83 -2.75
N LEU A 33 -9.85 -4.84 -1.47
CA LEU A 33 -10.02 -6.06 -0.67
C LEU A 33 -11.48 -6.53 -0.72
N PRO A 34 -11.73 -7.83 -0.54
CA PRO A 34 -13.09 -8.37 -0.47
C PRO A 34 -13.82 -7.90 0.80
N HIS A 35 -13.13 -7.82 1.94
CA HIS A 35 -13.71 -7.39 3.22
C HIS A 35 -13.25 -5.99 3.62
N PRO A 36 -14.13 -5.18 4.24
CA PRO A 36 -13.80 -3.81 4.59
C PRO A 36 -12.77 -3.74 5.71
N LEU A 37 -11.85 -2.78 5.64
CA LEU A 37 -10.90 -2.51 6.72
C LEU A 37 -11.50 -1.66 7.84
N HIS A 38 -12.50 -0.88 7.48
CA HIS A 38 -13.01 0.23 8.25
C HIS A 38 -14.54 0.12 8.27
N GLU A 39 -15.14 0.09 9.46
CA GLU A 39 -16.59 0.08 9.62
C GLU A 39 -17.16 1.48 9.34
N LYS A 40 -18.29 1.55 8.64
CA LYS A 40 -18.85 2.83 8.17
C LYS A 40 -19.27 3.78 9.31
N GLY A 41 -19.54 3.27 10.51
CA GLY A 41 -20.00 4.08 11.65
C GLY A 41 -18.88 4.81 12.41
N ASN A 42 -17.69 4.22 12.50
CA ASN A 42 -16.60 4.76 13.31
C ASN A 42 -15.56 5.52 12.48
N THR A 43 -15.66 5.44 11.15
CA THR A 43 -14.61 5.92 10.27
C THR A 43 -14.84 7.36 9.88
N THR A 44 -13.82 8.19 10.09
CA THR A 44 -13.84 9.59 9.68
C THR A 44 -13.22 9.76 8.29
N VAL A 45 -13.98 10.35 7.37
CA VAL A 45 -13.56 10.57 5.97
C VAL A 45 -13.35 12.06 5.73
N CYS A 46 -12.18 12.40 5.18
CA CYS A 46 -11.83 13.76 4.75
C CYS A 46 -11.71 13.83 3.23
N LEU A 47 -12.45 14.74 2.60
CA LEU A 47 -12.37 15.04 1.18
C LEU A 47 -11.44 16.24 0.96
N ILE A 48 -10.49 16.14 0.04
CA ILE A 48 -9.61 17.23 -0.38
C ILE A 48 -9.89 17.53 -1.84
N MET A 49 -10.52 18.67 -2.08
CA MET A 49 -11.02 19.10 -3.38
C MET A 49 -10.09 20.12 -4.02
N ARG A 50 -10.23 20.27 -5.34
CA ARG A 50 -9.58 21.37 -6.07
C ARG A 50 -10.17 22.71 -5.67
N ASP A 51 -9.36 23.76 -5.79
CA ASP A 51 -9.83 25.12 -5.57
C ASP A 51 -10.84 25.52 -6.67
N LEU A 52 -11.89 26.25 -6.31
CA LEU A 52 -12.91 26.71 -7.27
C LEU A 52 -12.49 28.02 -7.96
N ASP A 53 -11.69 28.84 -7.27
CA ASP A 53 -11.34 30.18 -7.71
C ASP A 53 -10.12 30.23 -8.63
N HIS A 54 -10.25 30.97 -9.73
CA HIS A 54 -9.14 31.30 -10.63
C HIS A 54 -8.22 32.37 -9.97
N PRO A 55 -6.90 32.35 -10.22
CA PRO A 55 -5.83 32.34 -9.22
C PRO A 55 -5.43 33.73 -8.70
N LEU A 56 -6.20 34.78 -9.01
CA LEU A 56 -5.79 36.18 -8.82
C LEU A 56 -6.51 36.87 -7.64
N LYS A 57 -7.83 36.69 -7.50
CA LYS A 57 -8.58 37.29 -6.39
C LYS A 57 -8.50 36.45 -5.12
N GLY A 58 -8.55 35.13 -5.30
CA GLY A 58 -8.51 34.16 -4.21
C GLY A 58 -7.40 34.48 -3.21
N LYS A 59 -6.14 34.57 -3.65
CA LYS A 59 -4.95 34.63 -2.77
C LYS A 59 -5.00 35.67 -1.64
N CYS A 60 -5.78 36.73 -1.70
CA CYS A 60 -5.84 37.73 -0.63
C CYS A 60 -7.06 37.58 0.29
N ASP A 61 -7.97 36.64 0.02
CA ASP A 61 -9.15 36.44 0.84
C ASP A 61 -8.78 35.96 2.25
N HIS A 62 -9.38 36.64 3.24
CA HIS A 62 -9.22 36.35 4.66
C HIS A 62 -10.03 35.12 5.09
N ASP A 63 -11.20 34.87 4.47
CA ASP A 63 -11.99 33.66 4.73
C ASP A 63 -11.47 32.50 3.88
N VAL A 64 -10.67 31.64 4.50
CA VAL A 64 -10.07 30.46 3.87
C VAL A 64 -11.10 29.32 3.69
N ASP A 65 -12.19 29.34 4.45
CA ASP A 65 -13.17 28.24 4.50
C ASP A 65 -14.33 28.44 3.52
N LYS A 66 -14.47 29.64 2.93
CA LYS A 66 -15.54 29.97 1.99
C LYS A 66 -15.67 28.94 0.86
N GLU A 67 -14.56 28.65 0.17
CA GLU A 67 -14.53 27.68 -0.94
C GLU A 67 -14.90 26.26 -0.48
N ALA A 68 -14.55 25.87 0.76
CA ALA A 68 -14.90 24.57 1.31
C ALA A 68 -16.40 24.45 1.57
N ARG A 69 -17.06 25.52 2.05
CA ARG A 69 -18.52 25.56 2.22
C ARG A 69 -19.24 25.45 0.89
N GLU A 70 -18.80 26.18 -0.13
CA GLU A 70 -19.35 26.08 -1.49
C GLU A 70 -19.22 24.65 -2.07
N TRP A 71 -18.11 23.96 -1.76
CA TRP A 71 -17.97 22.55 -2.14
C TRP A 71 -18.94 21.64 -1.40
N VAL A 72 -19.20 21.87 -0.11
CA VAL A 72 -20.20 21.09 0.64
C VAL A 72 -21.57 21.28 -0.01
N ASP A 73 -21.98 22.50 -0.30
CA ASP A 73 -23.27 22.79 -0.94
C ASP A 73 -23.38 22.13 -2.32
N LYS A 74 -22.29 22.13 -3.10
CA LYS A 74 -22.22 21.42 -4.39
C LYS A 74 -22.30 19.90 -4.21
N LEU A 75 -21.62 19.34 -3.23
CA LEU A 75 -21.65 17.90 -2.95
C LEU A 75 -23.04 17.44 -2.51
N GLU A 76 -23.75 18.25 -1.73
CA GLU A 76 -25.12 17.98 -1.31
C GLU A 76 -26.11 18.13 -2.49
N THR A 77 -26.05 19.25 -3.21
CA THR A 77 -27.00 19.59 -4.28
C THR A 77 -26.79 18.75 -5.54
N GLU A 78 -25.55 18.65 -6.01
CA GLU A 78 -25.25 17.99 -7.27
C GLU A 78 -25.06 16.49 -7.11
N TYR A 79 -24.64 15.97 -5.94
CA TYR A 79 -24.25 14.55 -5.78
C TYR A 79 -25.05 13.79 -4.71
N GLY A 80 -25.91 14.48 -3.94
CA GLY A 80 -26.69 13.85 -2.86
C GLY A 80 -25.83 13.23 -1.75
N LEU A 81 -24.60 13.72 -1.58
CA LEU A 81 -23.71 13.23 -0.53
C LEU A 81 -24.07 13.89 0.80
N THR A 82 -24.57 13.09 1.74
CA THR A 82 -24.88 13.54 3.10
C THR A 82 -23.65 13.51 4.01
N LYS A 83 -23.70 14.23 5.13
CA LYS A 83 -22.71 14.23 6.22
C LYS A 83 -22.34 12.86 6.79
N GLU A 84 -23.12 11.83 6.50
CA GLU A 84 -22.81 10.43 6.83
C GLU A 84 -21.63 9.88 6.01
N HIS A 85 -21.41 10.41 4.81
CA HIS A 85 -20.38 9.91 3.87
C HIS A 85 -19.04 10.61 4.03
N PHE A 86 -19.04 11.86 4.48
CA PHE A 86 -17.83 12.65 4.71
C PHE A 86 -17.99 13.56 5.91
N ASN A 87 -16.94 13.70 6.71
CA ASN A 87 -16.94 14.51 7.93
C ASN A 87 -16.42 15.93 7.66
N LYS A 88 -15.42 16.06 6.79
CA LYS A 88 -14.82 17.36 6.45
C LYS A 88 -14.43 17.43 4.98
N VAL A 89 -14.69 18.58 4.38
CA VAL A 89 -14.19 18.96 3.05
C VAL A 89 -13.12 20.02 3.25
N LEU A 90 -11.99 19.84 2.59
CA LEU A 90 -10.86 20.75 2.55
C LEU A 90 -10.58 21.13 1.10
N THR A 91 -10.18 22.38 0.85
CA THR A 91 -9.56 22.76 -0.42
C THR A 91 -8.05 22.66 -0.32
N LYS A 92 -7.37 22.58 -1.47
CA LYS A 92 -5.90 22.55 -1.52
C LYS A 92 -5.32 23.78 -0.83
N ARG A 93 -5.87 24.95 -1.11
CA ARG A 93 -5.42 26.22 -0.52
C ARG A 93 -5.63 26.29 0.98
N GLN A 94 -6.78 25.82 1.47
CA GLN A 94 -7.05 25.74 2.91
C GLN A 94 -6.05 24.82 3.60
N LEU A 95 -5.73 23.69 2.98
CA LEU A 95 -4.72 22.76 3.48
C LEU A 95 -3.34 23.44 3.61
N GLU A 96 -2.90 24.17 2.59
CA GLU A 96 -1.59 24.82 2.57
C GLU A 96 -1.46 25.97 3.58
N ARG A 97 -2.55 26.68 3.90
CA ARG A 97 -2.54 27.80 4.85
C ARG A 97 -2.73 27.37 6.29
N VAL A 98 -3.78 26.58 6.53
CA VAL A 98 -4.23 26.23 7.88
C VAL A 98 -3.36 25.15 8.50
N TYR A 99 -2.78 24.26 7.68
CA TYR A 99 -2.00 23.11 8.15
C TYR A 99 -0.54 23.21 7.73
N HIS A 100 0.06 24.40 7.73
CA HIS A 100 1.46 24.58 7.32
C HIS A 100 2.42 24.02 8.39
N SER A 101 2.06 24.13 9.66
CA SER A 101 2.90 23.69 10.78
C SER A 101 2.95 22.16 10.88
N TYR A 102 4.08 21.63 11.37
CA TYR A 102 4.27 20.19 11.58
C TYR A 102 3.21 19.60 12.53
N GLN A 103 2.88 20.31 13.60
CA GLN A 103 1.89 19.86 14.59
C GLN A 103 0.50 19.76 13.97
N GLU A 104 0.10 20.74 13.17
CA GLU A 104 -1.20 20.79 12.49
C GLU A 104 -1.34 19.62 11.50
N ARG A 105 -0.31 19.34 10.69
CA ARG A 105 -0.32 18.18 9.77
C ARG A 105 -0.44 16.85 10.51
N ARG A 106 0.24 16.72 11.65
CA ARG A 106 0.14 15.53 12.50
C ARG A 106 -1.24 15.39 13.13
N GLN A 107 -1.83 16.49 13.60
CA GLN A 107 -3.19 16.51 14.14
C GLN A 107 -4.21 16.13 13.05
N LEU A 108 -4.07 16.69 11.84
CA LEU A 108 -4.91 16.34 10.70
C LEU A 108 -4.83 14.84 10.38
N ALA A 109 -3.62 14.29 10.29
CA ALA A 109 -3.41 12.87 10.04
C ALA A 109 -3.96 11.96 11.16
N SER A 110 -4.02 12.46 12.40
CA SER A 110 -4.60 11.73 13.53
C SER A 110 -6.13 11.82 13.56
N ALA A 111 -6.71 12.93 13.11
CA ALA A 111 -8.14 13.21 13.20
C ALA A 111 -8.98 12.40 12.20
N TYR A 112 -8.44 12.14 11.00
CA TYR A 112 -9.15 11.45 9.92
C TYR A 112 -8.49 10.14 9.53
N ASP A 113 -9.27 9.10 9.27
CA ASP A 113 -8.76 7.79 8.87
C ASP A 113 -8.57 7.66 7.36
N ILE A 114 -9.56 8.10 6.60
CA ILE A 114 -9.56 8.03 5.14
C ILE A 114 -9.43 9.44 4.56
N PHE A 115 -8.45 9.62 3.67
CA PHE A 115 -8.28 10.84 2.90
C PHE A 115 -8.57 10.55 1.43
N LEU A 116 -9.56 11.25 0.87
CA LEU A 116 -9.90 11.20 -0.54
C LEU A 116 -9.50 12.53 -1.18
N VAL A 117 -8.81 12.48 -2.32
CA VAL A 117 -8.21 13.67 -2.95
C VAL A 117 -8.59 13.73 -4.41
N ASP A 118 -9.04 14.88 -4.89
CA ASP A 118 -9.31 15.06 -6.31
C ASP A 118 -8.04 14.81 -7.15
N SER A 119 -8.23 14.06 -8.23
CA SER A 119 -7.21 13.65 -9.19
C SER A 119 -6.27 14.75 -9.70
N ILE A 120 -6.75 15.99 -9.76
CA ILE A 120 -5.95 17.14 -10.23
C ILE A 120 -4.96 17.59 -9.15
N VAL A 121 -5.38 17.60 -7.88
CA VAL A 121 -4.58 18.12 -6.76
C VAL A 121 -3.79 17.03 -6.04
N GLU A 122 -4.00 15.75 -6.34
CA GLU A 122 -3.33 14.58 -5.76
C GLU A 122 -1.81 14.78 -5.58
N LYS A 123 -1.10 15.17 -6.65
CA LYS A 123 0.37 15.37 -6.60
C LYS A 123 0.80 16.51 -5.70
N SER A 124 -0.02 17.56 -5.58
CA SER A 124 0.27 18.70 -4.71
C SER A 124 0.10 18.31 -3.24
N VAL A 125 -1.02 17.64 -2.94
CA VAL A 125 -1.36 17.19 -1.59
C VAL A 125 -0.35 16.17 -1.08
N LEU A 126 0.04 15.19 -1.89
CA LEU A 126 1.07 14.21 -1.50
C LEU A 126 2.41 14.87 -1.14
N ARG A 127 2.81 15.92 -1.87
CA ARG A 127 4.03 16.69 -1.56
C ARG A 127 3.90 17.48 -0.27
N PHE A 128 2.72 18.05 0.01
CA PHE A 128 2.46 18.84 1.21
C PHE A 128 2.34 17.99 2.48
N CYS A 129 1.55 16.91 2.42
CA CYS A 129 1.31 15.98 3.53
C CYS A 129 2.61 15.32 4.01
N GLY A 130 3.56 15.07 3.09
CA GLY A 130 4.95 14.75 3.43
C GLY A 130 5.12 13.63 4.46
N LYS A 131 6.21 13.70 5.23
CA LYS A 131 6.64 12.65 6.17
C LYS A 131 5.63 12.33 7.27
N ASP A 132 4.75 13.27 7.60
CA ASP A 132 3.83 13.16 8.74
C ASP A 132 2.73 12.14 8.46
N PHE A 133 2.18 12.18 7.26
CA PHE A 133 1.23 11.18 6.76
C PHE A 133 1.89 9.81 6.56
N HIS A 134 3.17 9.78 6.16
CA HIS A 134 3.93 8.52 6.06
C HIS A 134 4.15 7.85 7.41
N LYS A 135 4.46 8.62 8.47
CA LYS A 135 4.57 8.09 9.83
C LYS A 135 3.23 7.51 10.29
N ALA A 136 2.13 8.17 9.97
CA ALA A 136 0.79 7.68 10.26
C ALA A 136 0.37 6.48 9.39
N LYS A 137 1.18 6.05 8.40
CA LYS A 137 0.84 5.03 7.37
C LYS A 137 -0.50 5.33 6.67
N LYS A 138 -0.85 6.61 6.51
CA LYS A 138 -2.06 7.07 5.80
C LYS A 138 -1.63 7.66 4.46
N VAL A 139 -2.17 7.15 3.36
CA VAL A 139 -1.88 7.63 2.01
C VAL A 139 -3.19 8.11 1.38
N PRO A 140 -3.29 9.39 0.98
CA PRO A 140 -4.48 9.88 0.33
C PRO A 140 -4.81 9.12 -0.95
N MET A 141 -6.09 8.76 -1.12
CA MET A 141 -6.60 8.01 -2.25
C MET A 141 -7.18 8.95 -3.29
N ARG A 142 -6.93 8.63 -4.57
CA ARG A 142 -7.47 9.39 -5.69
C ARG A 142 -8.99 9.25 -5.76
N PHE A 143 -9.65 10.39 -5.83
CA PHE A 143 -11.08 10.57 -5.99
C PHE A 143 -11.30 11.33 -7.30
N VAL A 144 -12.19 10.83 -8.15
CA VAL A 144 -12.48 11.47 -9.44
C VAL A 144 -13.90 12.02 -9.36
N VAL A 145 -13.97 13.34 -9.28
CA VAL A 145 -15.23 14.09 -9.28
C VAL A 145 -15.76 14.07 -10.72
N GLY A 146 -16.71 13.17 -10.97
CA GLY A 146 -17.29 12.92 -12.29
C GLY A 146 -18.80 12.71 -12.18
N ARG A 147 -19.36 11.73 -12.91
CA ARG A 147 -20.82 11.47 -12.90
C ARG A 147 -21.36 11.05 -11.52
N HIS A 148 -22.52 11.60 -11.14
CA HIS A 148 -23.30 11.38 -9.91
C HIS A 148 -23.19 9.97 -9.28
N ARG A 149 -23.63 8.93 -10.00
CA ARG A 149 -23.70 7.55 -9.46
C ARG A 149 -22.34 6.94 -9.13
N SER A 150 -21.26 7.47 -9.68
CA SER A 150 -19.92 6.93 -9.42
C SER A 150 -19.36 7.39 -8.08
N LEU A 151 -19.88 8.47 -7.50
CA LEU A 151 -19.27 9.11 -6.33
C LEU A 151 -19.52 8.33 -5.05
N ASN A 152 -20.78 7.96 -4.77
CA ASN A 152 -21.12 7.06 -3.65
C ASN A 152 -20.42 5.72 -3.79
N HIS A 153 -20.28 5.21 -5.01
CA HIS A 153 -19.55 3.98 -5.24
C HIS A 153 -18.05 4.14 -4.97
N GLN A 154 -17.43 5.25 -5.33
CA GLN A 154 -16.02 5.55 -5.01
C GLN A 154 -15.79 5.67 -3.50
N ILE A 155 -16.68 6.33 -2.77
CA ILE A 155 -16.60 6.42 -1.30
C ILE A 155 -16.79 5.04 -0.68
N ASN A 156 -17.82 4.30 -1.10
CA ASN A 156 -18.02 2.92 -0.61
C ASN A 156 -16.81 2.04 -0.91
N ARG A 157 -16.22 2.17 -2.10
CA ARG A 157 -15.00 1.46 -2.51
C ARG A 157 -13.79 1.82 -1.65
N SER A 158 -13.71 3.04 -1.11
CA SER A 158 -12.56 3.46 -0.32
C SER A 158 -12.43 2.68 1.00
N TYR A 159 -13.55 2.26 1.62
CA TYR A 159 -13.53 1.41 2.81
C TYR A 159 -12.92 0.02 2.58
N TYR A 160 -13.02 -0.48 1.36
CA TYR A 160 -12.43 -1.76 0.93
C TYR A 160 -11.03 -1.58 0.34
N THR A 161 -10.64 -0.35 0.01
CA THR A 161 -9.43 -0.11 -0.78
C THR A 161 -8.27 0.29 0.10
N VAL A 162 -7.15 -0.41 -0.06
CA VAL A 162 -5.89 -0.11 0.60
C VAL A 162 -4.93 0.50 -0.41
N MET A 163 -4.31 1.61 -0.04
CA MET A 163 -3.31 2.25 -0.88
C MET A 163 -1.95 1.59 -0.64
N PHE A 164 -1.40 0.96 -1.67
CA PHE A 164 -0.04 0.43 -1.65
C PHE A 164 0.94 1.49 -2.16
N PRO A 165 1.83 2.02 -1.30
CA PRO A 165 2.79 3.03 -1.71
C PRO A 165 3.88 2.38 -2.57
N PHE A 166 4.02 2.83 -3.82
CA PHE A 166 4.99 2.28 -4.79
C PHE A 166 6.15 3.23 -5.04
N SER A 167 5.96 4.54 -4.78
CA SER A 167 6.95 5.57 -5.05
C SER A 167 8.29 5.37 -4.32
N PRO A 168 9.44 5.60 -5.00
CA PRO A 168 10.76 5.50 -4.39
C PRO A 168 10.98 6.54 -3.29
N CYS A 169 10.33 7.70 -3.35
CA CYS A 169 10.46 8.75 -2.34
C CYS A 169 9.79 8.41 -1.00
N LEU A 170 8.93 7.38 -1.00
CA LEU A 170 8.15 6.96 0.18
C LEU A 170 8.75 5.74 0.88
N LEU A 171 10.00 5.44 0.55
CA LEU A 171 10.70 4.25 1.00
C LEU A 171 11.38 4.47 2.34
N ARG A 172 11.20 3.50 3.24
CA ARG A 172 12.23 3.20 4.22
C ARG A 172 13.22 2.29 3.51
N VAL A 173 14.31 2.88 3.03
CA VAL A 173 15.48 2.12 2.60
C VAL A 173 16.26 1.82 3.87
N MET A 174 16.42 0.54 4.22
CA MET A 174 17.49 0.17 5.16
C MET A 174 18.68 -0.31 4.35
N PHE A 175 19.83 0.30 4.62
CA PHE A 175 21.11 -0.23 4.21
C PHE A 175 21.48 -1.33 5.21
N HIS A 176 21.13 -2.57 4.90
CA HIS A 176 21.81 -3.72 5.51
C HIS A 176 23.04 -3.98 4.64
N CYS A 177 24.21 -4.17 5.26
CA CYS A 177 25.53 -4.28 4.62
C CYS A 177 25.48 -4.67 3.12
N PHE A 178 25.75 -3.71 2.24
CA PHE A 178 25.82 -3.84 0.77
C PHE A 178 24.51 -4.02 -0.04
N LEU A 179 23.34 -4.26 0.58
CA LEU A 179 22.06 -4.48 -0.11
C LEU A 179 21.01 -3.44 0.29
N ILE A 180 20.47 -2.74 -0.71
CA ILE A 180 19.36 -1.80 -0.56
C ILE A 180 18.06 -2.61 -0.52
N LEU A 181 17.52 -2.81 0.69
CA LEU A 181 16.23 -3.48 0.86
C LEU A 181 15.11 -2.47 1.05
N ILE A 182 13.99 -2.74 0.40
CA ILE A 182 12.86 -1.84 0.31
C ILE A 182 11.68 -2.43 1.06
N PHE A 183 11.30 -1.75 2.15
CA PHE A 183 10.20 -2.18 3.00
C PHE A 183 8.90 -1.49 2.61
N ARG A 184 7.84 -2.28 2.41
CA ARG A 184 6.47 -1.80 2.17
C ARG A 184 5.52 -2.42 3.17
N SER A 185 4.76 -1.59 3.87
CA SER A 185 3.70 -2.06 4.77
C SER A 185 2.33 -1.83 4.14
N LEU A 186 1.50 -2.86 4.12
CA LEU A 186 0.11 -2.84 3.67
C LEU A 186 -0.80 -3.21 4.84
N ARG A 187 -1.85 -2.43 5.11
CA ARG A 187 -2.83 -2.75 6.16
C ARG A 187 -3.85 -3.78 5.64
N ILE A 188 -4.24 -4.74 6.46
CA ILE A 188 -5.10 -5.87 6.04
C ILE A 188 -6.34 -6.05 6.91
N GLY A 189 -6.28 -5.61 8.15
CA GLY A 189 -7.43 -5.65 9.03
C GLY A 189 -7.06 -5.50 10.49
N ASN A 190 -8.08 -5.67 11.32
CA ASN A 190 -7.98 -5.73 12.76
C ASN A 190 -8.06 -7.22 13.20
N LEU A 191 -7.39 -7.59 14.29
CA LEU A 191 -7.54 -8.91 14.91
C LEU A 191 -8.96 -9.21 15.41
N SER A 192 -9.76 -8.16 15.65
CA SER A 192 -11.17 -8.31 15.99
C SER A 192 -12.02 -8.91 14.86
N ASN A 193 -11.54 -8.87 13.61
CA ASN A 193 -12.23 -9.48 12.47
C ASN A 193 -12.05 -11.01 12.50
N PRO A 194 -13.03 -11.78 11.98
CA PRO A 194 -12.90 -13.23 11.92
C PRO A 194 -11.75 -13.63 11.01
N MET A 195 -11.11 -14.75 11.37
CA MET A 195 -9.90 -15.24 10.70
C MET A 195 -10.10 -15.52 9.21
N GLU A 196 -11.28 -16.00 8.81
CA GLU A 196 -11.61 -16.29 7.41
C GLU A 196 -11.51 -15.04 6.53
N HIS A 197 -12.07 -13.91 6.98
CA HIS A 197 -11.99 -12.63 6.28
C HIS A 197 -10.55 -12.11 6.17
N LEU A 198 -9.74 -12.32 7.21
CA LEU A 198 -8.33 -11.93 7.20
C LEU A 198 -7.54 -12.75 6.17
N VAL A 199 -7.76 -14.06 6.09
CA VAL A 199 -7.07 -14.94 5.13
C VAL A 199 -7.43 -14.57 3.69
N GLU A 200 -8.71 -14.30 3.40
CA GLU A 200 -9.15 -13.86 2.07
C GLU A 200 -8.55 -12.50 1.69
N ASN A 201 -8.51 -11.55 2.63
CA ASN A 201 -7.87 -10.25 2.41
C ASN A 201 -6.37 -10.41 2.13
N VAL A 202 -5.66 -11.26 2.89
CA VAL A 202 -4.24 -11.57 2.67
C VAL A 202 -4.03 -12.16 1.28
N HIS A 203 -4.85 -13.10 0.87
CA HIS A 203 -4.76 -13.75 -0.43
C HIS A 203 -4.85 -12.73 -1.57
N VAL A 204 -5.91 -11.91 -1.58
CA VAL A 204 -6.11 -10.87 -2.62
C VAL A 204 -5.03 -9.79 -2.56
N ALA A 205 -4.58 -9.42 -1.36
CA ALA A 205 -3.48 -8.47 -1.18
C ALA A 205 -2.18 -8.99 -1.81
N VAL A 206 -1.81 -10.24 -1.55
CA VAL A 206 -0.59 -10.84 -2.10
C VAL A 206 -0.68 -10.99 -3.62
N GLU A 207 -1.81 -11.46 -4.16
CA GLU A 207 -2.03 -11.56 -5.61
C GLU A 207 -1.94 -10.21 -6.32
N SER A 208 -2.54 -9.17 -5.74
CA SER A 208 -2.52 -7.82 -6.32
C SER A 208 -1.13 -7.20 -6.25
N VAL A 209 -0.41 -7.41 -5.16
CA VAL A 209 0.98 -6.98 -5.02
C VAL A 209 1.85 -7.61 -6.11
N PHE A 210 1.77 -8.94 -6.32
CA PHE A 210 2.54 -9.61 -7.37
C PHE A 210 2.32 -9.03 -8.78
N LYS A 211 1.10 -8.57 -9.10
CA LYS A 211 0.80 -7.91 -10.38
C LYS A 211 1.49 -6.56 -10.52
N TYR A 212 1.72 -5.87 -9.41
CA TYR A 212 2.34 -4.55 -9.40
C TYR A 212 3.86 -4.57 -9.27
N CYS A 213 4.47 -5.70 -8.89
CA CYS A 213 5.90 -5.82 -8.65
C CYS A 213 6.73 -5.71 -9.94
N PRO A 214 7.71 -4.79 -10.00
CA PRO A 214 8.66 -4.73 -11.10
C PRO A 214 9.60 -5.94 -10.98
N GLY A 215 9.73 -6.74 -12.04
CA GLY A 215 10.48 -7.99 -11.99
C GLY A 215 9.71 -9.19 -11.42
N GLY A 216 8.41 -9.02 -11.13
CA GLY A 216 7.52 -10.11 -10.70
C GLY A 216 7.94 -10.75 -9.37
N PHE A 217 7.71 -12.06 -9.25
CA PHE A 217 7.92 -12.83 -8.03
C PHE A 217 9.40 -12.88 -7.57
N ILE A 218 10.34 -12.86 -8.52
CA ILE A 218 11.79 -12.95 -8.25
C ILE A 218 12.28 -11.74 -7.44
N ASN A 219 11.59 -10.60 -7.55
CA ASN A 219 12.00 -9.39 -6.84
C ASN A 219 11.57 -9.35 -5.35
N ILE A 220 10.78 -10.32 -4.89
CA ILE A 220 10.26 -10.34 -3.52
C ILE A 220 11.18 -11.18 -2.66
N GLN A 221 11.79 -10.54 -1.68
CA GLN A 221 12.69 -11.19 -0.73
C GLN A 221 11.93 -11.85 0.41
N SER A 222 10.99 -11.13 1.01
CA SER A 222 10.21 -11.68 2.11
C SER A 222 8.86 -11.01 2.25
N ILE A 223 7.90 -11.78 2.76
CA ILE A 223 6.57 -11.34 3.15
C ILE A 223 6.41 -11.73 4.61
N SER A 224 6.14 -10.76 5.46
CA SER A 224 5.91 -11.00 6.89
C SER A 224 4.65 -10.31 7.37
N LEU A 225 3.93 -10.96 8.27
CA LEU A 225 2.78 -10.41 8.97
C LEU A 225 3.25 -9.82 10.30
N GLN A 226 2.80 -8.61 10.59
CA GLN A 226 3.21 -7.86 11.77
C GLN A 226 2.05 -7.04 12.32
N MET A 227 2.07 -6.85 13.63
CA MET A 227 1.18 -5.88 14.30
C MET A 227 1.76 -4.47 14.21
N VAL A 228 0.88 -3.46 14.11
CA VAL A 228 1.29 -2.06 13.98
C VAL A 228 1.99 -1.52 15.22
N THR A 229 1.62 -2.02 16.40
CA THR A 229 2.15 -1.65 17.73
C THR A 229 3.60 -2.04 17.98
N GLY A 230 4.18 -2.86 17.11
CA GLY A 230 5.50 -3.43 17.34
C GLY A 230 5.35 -4.73 18.12
N GLY A 231 5.61 -5.83 17.43
CA GLY A 231 5.60 -7.17 17.97
C GLY A 231 6.42 -8.10 17.08
N SER A 232 6.50 -9.37 17.45
CA SER A 232 7.15 -10.39 16.63
C SER A 232 6.53 -10.46 15.24
N SER A 233 7.37 -10.47 14.21
CA SER A 233 6.95 -10.66 12.83
C SER A 233 6.80 -12.14 12.51
N LEU A 234 5.68 -12.51 11.90
CA LEU A 234 5.47 -13.86 11.38
C LEU A 234 5.86 -13.88 9.89
N PRO A 235 7.02 -14.45 9.52
CA PRO A 235 7.36 -14.59 8.11
C PRO A 235 6.44 -15.60 7.44
N LEU A 236 5.72 -15.17 6.41
CA LEU A 236 4.88 -16.03 5.57
C LEU A 236 5.68 -16.59 4.38
N TYR A 237 6.61 -15.79 3.86
CA TYR A 237 7.46 -16.15 2.75
C TYR A 237 8.84 -15.52 2.93
N ILE A 238 9.87 -16.30 2.67
CA ILE A 238 11.25 -15.83 2.58
C ILE A 238 11.83 -16.50 1.34
N SER A 239 12.30 -15.70 0.39
CA SER A 239 13.13 -16.20 -0.70
C SER A 239 14.47 -16.59 -0.08
N VAL A 240 14.72 -17.89 -0.02
CA VAL A 240 16.07 -18.40 0.17
C VAL A 240 16.75 -18.32 -1.19
N ASP A 241 17.06 -17.08 -1.61
CA ASP A 241 18.00 -16.89 -2.71
C ASP A 241 19.38 -17.21 -2.12
N GLU A 242 19.73 -18.50 -2.19
CA GLU A 242 21.11 -18.88 -2.27
C GLU A 242 21.63 -18.20 -3.53
N MET A 243 22.15 -16.97 -3.39
CA MET A 243 22.81 -16.24 -4.47
C MET A 243 24.06 -17.01 -4.84
N ALA A 244 23.85 -18.10 -5.57
CA ALA A 244 24.91 -18.95 -5.99
C ALA A 244 25.48 -18.32 -7.25
N ILE A 245 26.78 -18.07 -7.20
CA ILE A 245 27.50 -17.54 -8.34
C ILE A 245 27.64 -18.74 -9.28
N VAL A 246 26.93 -18.69 -10.40
CA VAL A 246 27.10 -19.65 -11.48
C VAL A 246 28.30 -19.20 -12.31
N GLY A 247 29.35 -20.00 -12.32
CA GLY A 247 30.59 -19.71 -13.04
C GLY A 247 31.09 -20.93 -13.79
N GLU A 248 31.75 -20.68 -14.91
CA GLU A 248 32.53 -21.69 -15.61
C GLU A 248 33.86 -21.88 -14.86
N LEU A 249 34.13 -23.10 -14.44
CA LEU A 249 35.40 -23.46 -13.82
C LEU A 249 36.27 -24.15 -14.87
N SER A 250 37.42 -23.57 -15.18
CA SER A 250 38.35 -24.05 -16.22
C SER A 250 38.92 -25.46 -15.99
N THR A 251 38.69 -26.04 -14.81
CA THR A 251 39.09 -27.41 -14.46
C THR A 251 38.03 -28.46 -14.78
N LEU A 252 36.82 -28.07 -15.19
CA LEU A 252 35.74 -28.99 -15.59
C LEU A 252 35.67 -29.14 -17.12
N PRO A 253 35.25 -30.32 -17.62
CA PRO A 253 35.06 -30.53 -19.05
C PRO A 253 33.99 -29.59 -19.63
N GLU A 254 34.14 -29.22 -20.90
CA GLU A 254 33.24 -28.29 -21.61
C GLU A 254 31.77 -28.72 -21.47
N GLY A 255 30.94 -27.85 -20.88
CA GLY A 255 29.51 -28.07 -20.69
C GLY A 255 29.05 -28.43 -19.26
N MET A 256 29.88 -28.25 -18.24
CA MET A 256 29.46 -28.28 -16.82
C MET A 256 29.57 -26.89 -16.19
N GLU A 257 28.50 -26.44 -15.54
CA GLU A 257 28.47 -25.19 -14.79
C GLU A 257 28.55 -25.48 -13.29
N VAL A 258 29.22 -24.62 -12.54
CA VAL A 258 29.35 -24.76 -11.09
C VAL A 258 28.51 -23.70 -10.40
N MET A 259 27.66 -24.13 -9.47
CA MET A 259 26.87 -23.28 -8.61
C MET A 259 27.54 -23.24 -7.23
N VAL A 260 28.15 -22.10 -6.89
CA VAL A 260 28.82 -21.91 -5.60
C VAL A 260 27.90 -21.12 -4.67
N HIS A 261 27.43 -21.75 -3.61
CA HIS A 261 26.63 -21.12 -2.57
C HIS A 261 27.52 -20.32 -1.61
N LYS A 262 26.95 -19.31 -0.92
CA LYS A 262 27.68 -18.49 0.07
C LYS A 262 28.14 -19.29 1.29
N ASP A 263 27.52 -20.44 1.53
CA ASP A 263 27.83 -21.36 2.63
C ASP A 263 29.03 -22.27 2.30
N GLY A 264 29.61 -22.13 1.11
CA GLY A 264 30.74 -22.94 0.65
C GLY A 264 30.33 -24.27 0.00
N GLU A 265 29.04 -24.59 -0.06
CA GLU A 265 28.55 -25.73 -0.83
C GLU A 265 28.68 -25.48 -2.33
N VAL A 266 29.22 -26.47 -3.04
CA VAL A 266 29.47 -26.40 -4.48
C VAL A 266 28.67 -27.52 -5.16
N LYS A 267 27.73 -27.15 -6.04
CA LYS A 267 26.94 -28.10 -6.83
C LYS A 267 27.35 -28.00 -8.30
N VAL A 268 27.66 -29.14 -8.91
CA VAL A 268 27.99 -29.22 -10.35
C VAL A 268 26.72 -29.54 -11.13
N LEU A 269 26.35 -28.67 -12.07
CA LEU A 269 25.19 -28.83 -12.95
C LEU A 269 25.63 -29.36 -14.32
N SER A 270 24.96 -30.41 -14.80
CA SER A 270 25.15 -30.90 -16.17
C SER A 270 24.13 -30.23 -17.10
N THR A 271 24.61 -29.58 -18.16
CA THR A 271 23.81 -28.85 -19.16
C THR A 271 22.71 -29.70 -19.82
N LYS A 272 22.76 -31.04 -19.69
CA LYS A 272 21.78 -31.97 -20.29
C LYS A 272 20.47 -32.10 -19.53
N SER A 273 20.37 -31.66 -18.28
CA SER A 273 19.10 -31.64 -17.52
C SER A 273 18.53 -30.22 -17.42
N LYS A 274 18.33 -29.59 -18.59
CA LYS A 274 17.59 -28.33 -18.75
C LYS A 274 16.07 -28.50 -18.53
N TYR A 275 15.65 -29.18 -17.46
CA TYR A 275 14.31 -29.13 -16.89
C TYR A 275 14.36 -29.49 -15.41
N ILE A 276 14.76 -28.54 -14.58
CA ILE A 276 14.32 -28.52 -13.19
C ILE A 276 13.27 -27.41 -13.09
N PHE A 277 12.06 -27.72 -13.58
CA PHE A 277 10.86 -27.06 -13.10
C PHE A 277 10.61 -27.58 -11.69
N PHE A 278 11.09 -26.89 -10.64
CA PHE A 278 10.51 -27.09 -9.32
C PHE A 278 9.09 -26.48 -9.32
N PRO A 279 8.05 -27.24 -8.94
CA PRO A 279 6.71 -27.00 -9.45
C PRO A 279 5.87 -26.18 -8.47
N ILE A 280 5.77 -24.85 -8.67
CA ILE A 280 4.72 -24.07 -8.00
C ILE A 280 3.33 -24.41 -8.56
N LYS A 281 3.23 -25.03 -9.76
CA LYS A 281 1.96 -25.64 -10.21
C LYS A 281 1.47 -26.77 -9.29
N LYS A 282 2.34 -27.43 -8.50
CA LYS A 282 1.94 -28.55 -7.61
C LYS A 282 1.59 -28.08 -6.19
N LEU A 283 2.17 -26.96 -5.72
CA LEU A 283 1.80 -26.32 -4.46
C LEU A 283 0.47 -25.55 -4.58
N PHE A 284 0.24 -24.86 -5.71
CA PHE A 284 -1.05 -24.19 -5.96
C PHE A 284 -2.20 -25.20 -6.18
N LYS A 285 -1.95 -26.35 -6.82
CA LYS A 285 -2.96 -27.42 -6.96
C LYS A 285 -3.27 -28.15 -5.63
N ARG A 286 -2.31 -28.21 -4.70
CA ARG A 286 -2.50 -28.83 -3.38
C ARG A 286 -3.36 -27.98 -2.44
N LEU A 287 -3.36 -26.65 -2.61
CA LEU A 287 -4.23 -25.76 -1.84
C LEU A 287 -5.64 -25.61 -2.43
N LEU A 288 -5.84 -25.98 -3.71
CA LEU A 288 -7.12 -25.90 -4.41
C LEU A 288 -8.01 -27.14 -4.26
N ASN A 289 -7.47 -28.28 -3.80
CA ASN A 289 -8.28 -29.44 -3.48
C ASN A 289 -8.76 -29.33 -2.03
N LYS A 290 -9.98 -28.82 -1.85
CA LYS A 290 -10.81 -29.20 -0.71
C LYS A 290 -10.79 -30.73 -0.60
N ASP A 291 -10.35 -31.23 0.54
CA ASP A 291 -10.99 -32.33 1.27
C ASP A 291 -10.45 -32.31 2.70
N PHE A 292 -11.14 -31.52 3.52
CA PHE A 292 -11.14 -31.64 4.96
C PHE A 292 -12.07 -32.82 5.27
N LEU A 293 -11.56 -34.05 5.40
CA LEU A 293 -12.28 -35.19 5.98
C LEU A 293 -11.34 -36.33 6.40
N MET A 294 -11.42 -36.66 7.70
CA MET A 294 -10.79 -37.78 8.44
C MET A 294 -9.27 -37.70 8.55
N TRP A 295 -8.66 -37.44 9.71
CA TRP A 295 -8.87 -37.97 11.05
C TRP A 295 -8.57 -36.92 12.13
#